data_AF-A0A0K8U3R5-F1
#
_entry.id   AF-A0A0K8U3R5-F1
#
_cell.length_a   1.000
_cell.length_b   1.000
_cell.length_c   1.000
_cell.angle_alpha   90.00
_cell.angle_beta   90.00
_cell.angle_gamma   90.00
#
_symmetry.space_group_name_H-M   'P 1'
#
loop_
_entity.id
_entity.type
_entity.pdbx_description
1 polymer ?
#
loop_
_entity_poly.entity_id
_entity_poly.type
_entity_poly.pdbx_seq_one_letter_code
_entity_poly.pdbx_strand_id
1 'polypeptide(L)'
;VGYGDVYFETVLGRTFLVFFLLVGLAMFASSIPEIIELVGSGNKYGGELKREHGKRHIVVCGHITYESVSHFLKDFLHEDREDVDVEVVFLHRKEPDLELEGLL
;
A
#
# COMPACT_ATOMS: atom_id res chain seq x y z
N VAL A 1 18.21 -11.73 -17.58
CA VAL A 1 19.56 -12.06 -17.09
C VAL A 1 20.44 -12.72 -18.17
N GLY A 2 19.89 -13.46 -19.16
CA GLY A 2 20.63 -13.73 -20.40
C GLY A 2 21.99 -14.41 -20.21
N TYR A 3 22.03 -15.46 -19.40
CA TYR A 3 23.26 -16.14 -18.99
C TYR A 3 24.05 -16.77 -20.14
N GLY A 4 23.41 -17.00 -21.31
CA GLY A 4 24.07 -17.50 -22.52
C GLY A 4 24.28 -19.02 -22.54
N ASP A 5 23.68 -19.73 -21.59
CA ASP A 5 23.59 -21.18 -21.51
C ASP A 5 22.70 -21.79 -22.60
N VAL A 6 21.70 -21.04 -23.07
CA VAL A 6 20.88 -21.37 -24.24
C VAL A 6 20.91 -20.21 -25.23
N TYR A 7 21.39 -20.45 -26.45
CA TYR A 7 21.46 -19.44 -27.51
C TYR A 7 21.19 -20.02 -28.89
N PHE A 8 20.78 -19.14 -29.82
CA PHE A 8 20.52 -19.55 -31.20
C PHE A 8 21.83 -19.52 -32.01
N GLU A 9 22.19 -20.66 -32.59
CA GLU A 9 23.35 -20.78 -33.49
C GLU A 9 23.06 -20.27 -34.90
N THR A 10 21.80 -20.38 -35.36
CA THR A 10 21.41 -19.96 -36.70
C THR A 10 21.34 -18.44 -36.83
N VAL A 11 21.76 -17.92 -37.99
CA VAL A 11 21.69 -16.48 -38.31
C VAL A 11 20.26 -15.95 -38.18
N LEU A 12 19.29 -16.74 -38.63
CA LEU A 12 17.86 -16.39 -38.56
C LEU A 12 17.34 -16.32 -37.12
N GLY A 13 17.76 -17.25 -36.25
CA GLY A 13 17.43 -17.23 -34.82
C GLY A 13 18.08 -16.06 -34.08
N ARG A 14 19.31 -15.69 -34.44
CA ARG A 14 19.98 -14.51 -33.89
C ARG A 14 19.28 -13.21 -34.29
N THR A 15 18.87 -13.07 -35.54
CA THR A 15 18.10 -11.91 -36.00
C THR A 15 16.75 -11.83 -35.30
N PHE A 16 16.01 -12.95 -35.18
CA PHE A 16 14.76 -12.99 -34.44
C PHE A 16 14.92 -12.58 -32.97
N LEU A 17 15.97 -13.08 -32.31
CA LEU A 17 16.26 -12.74 -30.91
C LEU A 17 16.51 -11.24 -30.73
N VAL A 18 17.23 -10.59 -31.64
CA VAL A 18 17.45 -9.13 -31.58
C VAL A 18 16.14 -8.36 -31.69
N PHE A 19 15.27 -8.71 -32.65
CA PHE A 19 13.96 -8.06 -32.78
C PHE A 19 13.06 -8.32 -31.57
N PHE A 20 13.03 -9.57 -31.09
CA PHE A 20 12.25 -9.95 -29.93
C PHE A 20 12.70 -9.23 -28.66
N LEU A 21 14.01 -9.05 -28.45
CA LEU A 21 14.53 -8.29 -27.31
C LEU A 21 14.13 -6.82 -27.38
N LEU A 22 14.22 -6.18 -28.56
CA LEU A 22 13.83 -4.77 -28.70
C LEU A 22 12.33 -4.56 -28.43
N VAL A 23 11.48 -5.37 -29.04
CA VAL A 23 10.02 -5.27 -28.88
C VAL A 23 9.60 -5.71 -27.47
N GLY A 24 10.14 -6.83 -26.99
CA GLY A 24 9.83 -7.37 -25.67
C GLY A 24 10.27 -6.44 -24.54
N LEU A 25 11.43 -5.80 -24.65
CA LEU A 25 11.89 -4.83 -23.65
C LEU A 25 11.01 -3.57 -23.64
N ALA A 26 10.61 -3.08 -24.82
CA ALA A 26 9.71 -1.93 -24.93
C ALA A 26 8.33 -2.23 -24.30
N MET A 27 7.75 -3.38 -24.63
CA MET A 27 6.48 -3.84 -24.04
C MET A 27 6.59 -4.05 -22.53
N PHE A 28 7.69 -4.65 -22.06
CA PHE A 28 7.91 -4.90 -20.63
C PHE A 28 8.04 -3.60 -19.85
N ALA A 29 8.77 -2.61 -20.38
CA ALA A 29 8.93 -1.31 -19.76
C ALA A 29 7.59 -0.55 -19.64
N SER A 30 6.68 -0.70 -20.61
CA SER A 30 5.37 -0.06 -20.55
C SER A 30 4.34 -0.82 -19.70
N SER A 31 4.33 -2.16 -19.76
CA SER A 31 3.29 -2.97 -19.12
C SER A 31 3.56 -3.30 -17.65
N ILE A 32 4.83 -3.32 -17.20
CA ILE A 32 5.11 -3.59 -15.78
C ILE A 32 4.48 -2.56 -14.83
N PRO A 33 4.64 -1.24 -15.05
CA PRO A 33 4.03 -0.25 -14.17
C PRO A 33 2.51 -0.42 -14.06
N GLU A 34 1.85 -0.68 -15.18
CA GLU A 34 0.39 -0.86 -15.27
C GLU A 34 -0.08 -2.12 -14.51
N ILE A 35 0.67 -3.24 -14.61
CA ILE A 35 0.38 -4.46 -13.86
C ILE A 35 0.64 -4.26 -12.36
N ILE A 36 1.73 -3.58 -11.99
CA ILE A 36 2.05 -3.29 -10.59
C ILE A 36 0.98 -2.39 -9.98
N GLU A 37 0.50 -1.39 -10.71
CA GLU A 37 -0.57 -0.51 -10.25
C GLU A 37 -1.88 -1.30 -10.05
N LEU A 38 -2.24 -2.18 -11.01
CA LEU A 38 -3.45 -3.00 -10.92
C LEU A 38 -3.39 -4.06 -9.81
N VAL A 39 -2.23 -4.67 -9.57
CA VAL A 39 -2.04 -5.68 -8.52
C VAL A 39 -1.82 -5.02 -7.16
N GLY A 40 -1.19 -3.84 -7.14
CA GLY A 40 -0.88 -3.06 -5.95
C GLY A 40 -2.04 -2.23 -5.41
N SER A 41 -3.10 -2.00 -6.19
CA SER A 41 -4.29 -1.25 -5.77
C SER A 41 -5.20 -2.01 -4.79
N GLY A 42 -4.71 -3.06 -4.14
CA GLY A 42 -5.42 -3.69 -3.03
C GLY A 42 -5.58 -2.67 -1.91
N ASN A 43 -6.82 -2.43 -1.47
CA ASN A 43 -7.09 -1.48 -0.38
C ASN A 43 -6.50 -2.02 0.93
N LYS A 44 -5.27 -1.62 1.27
CA LYS A 44 -4.52 -2.02 2.48
C LYS A 44 -5.29 -1.70 3.75
N TYR A 45 -6.04 -0.61 3.74
CA TYR A 45 -6.86 -0.11 4.85
C TYR A 45 -8.36 -0.38 4.66
N GLY A 46 -8.71 -1.30 3.76
CA GLY A 46 -10.07 -1.76 3.55
C GLY A 46 -10.51 -2.80 4.59
N GLY A 47 -11.80 -3.11 4.58
CA GLY A 47 -12.40 -4.12 5.47
C GLY A 47 -13.46 -3.54 6.41
N GLU A 48 -13.99 -4.40 7.27
CA GLU A 48 -14.96 -4.03 8.30
C GLU A 48 -14.33 -4.20 9.69
N LEU A 49 -14.58 -3.24 10.58
CA LEU A 49 -14.18 -3.35 11.97
C LEU A 49 -14.95 -4.49 12.64
N LYS A 50 -14.22 -5.52 13.09
CA LYS A 50 -14.80 -6.60 13.90
C LYS A 50 -15.02 -6.09 15.32
N ARG A 51 -16.28 -5.85 15.68
CA ARG A 51 -16.66 -5.42 17.02
C ARG A 51 -16.37 -6.52 18.05
N GLU A 52 -15.52 -6.21 19.02
CA GLU A 52 -15.33 -7.07 20.18
C GLU A 52 -16.47 -6.84 21.19
N HIS A 53 -17.03 -7.91 21.75
CA HIS A 53 -18.17 -7.81 22.67
C HIS A 53 -17.71 -7.18 23.99
N GLY A 54 -18.22 -5.98 24.31
CA GLY A 54 -17.89 -5.25 25.53
C GLY A 54 -16.99 -4.02 25.31
N LYS A 55 -16.29 -3.92 24.18
CA LYS A 55 -15.49 -2.73 23.85
C LYS A 55 -16.31 -1.67 23.14
N ARG A 56 -16.22 -0.44 23.64
CA ARG A 56 -16.80 0.73 22.96
C ARG A 56 -15.83 1.18 21.88
N HIS A 57 -16.34 1.74 20.79
CA HIS A 57 -15.50 2.38 19.78
C HIS A 57 -16.02 3.77 19.45
N ILE A 58 -15.12 4.66 19.08
CA ILE A 58 -15.42 5.98 18.54
C ILE A 58 -14.90 6.06 17.11
N VAL A 59 -15.68 6.68 16.24
CA VAL A 59 -15.28 6.88 14.84
C VAL A 59 -14.86 8.33 14.66
N VAL A 60 -13.61 8.56 14.27
CA VAL A 60 -13.05 9.87 13.99
C VAL A 60 -13.00 10.05 12.47
N CYS A 61 -13.69 11.07 11.98
CA CYS A 61 -13.76 11.43 10.56
C CYS A 61 -13.41 12.91 10.38
N GLY A 62 -13.06 13.31 9.16
CA GLY A 62 -12.88 14.72 8.80
C GLY A 62 -11.48 15.01 8.30
N HIS A 63 -10.84 16.06 8.81
CA HIS A 63 -9.46 16.40 8.48
C HIS A 63 -8.50 15.56 9.32
N ILE A 64 -8.05 14.43 8.76
CA ILE A 64 -7.16 13.48 9.44
C ILE A 64 -5.76 13.69 8.86
N THR A 65 -4.89 14.28 9.67
CA THR A 65 -3.45 14.50 9.42
C THR A 65 -2.66 14.09 10.65
N TYR A 66 -1.36 13.79 10.48
CA TYR A 66 -0.47 13.45 11.60
C TYR A 66 -0.59 14.44 12.78
N GLU A 67 -0.62 15.74 12.52
CA GLU A 67 -0.72 16.78 13.54
C GLU A 67 -2.05 16.69 14.31
N SER A 68 -3.18 16.63 13.59
CA SER A 68 -4.51 16.54 14.21
C SER A 68 -4.71 15.26 15.03
N VAL A 69 -4.21 14.12 14.53
CA VAL A 69 -4.32 12.82 15.21
C VAL A 69 -3.39 12.77 16.42
N SER A 70 -2.17 13.28 16.29
CA SER A 70 -1.22 13.36 17.41
C SER A 70 -1.76 14.18 18.57
N HIS A 71 -2.37 15.33 18.29
CA HIS A 71 -3.02 16.15 19.31
C HIS A 71 -4.22 15.43 19.95
N PHE A 72 -5.09 14.83 19.12
CA PHE A 72 -6.24 14.08 19.60
C PHE A 72 -5.83 12.90 20.51
N LEU A 73 -4.87 12.08 20.09
CA LEU A 73 -4.42 10.92 20.86
C LEU A 73 -3.75 11.34 22.17
N LYS A 74 -2.96 12.42 22.18
CA LYS A 74 -2.36 12.96 23.42
C LYS A 74 -3.41 13.39 24.44
N ASP A 75 -4.47 14.04 23.99
CA ASP A 75 -5.54 14.52 24.88
C ASP A 75 -6.48 13.38 25.30
N PHE A 76 -6.69 12.38 24.45
CA PHE A 76 -7.64 11.29 24.65
C PHE A 76 -7.06 10.11 25.44
N LEU A 77 -5.80 9.73 25.21
CA LEU A 77 -5.09 8.63 25.87
C LEU A 77 -4.21 9.10 27.05
N HIS A 78 -4.48 10.29 27.59
CA HIS A 78 -3.70 10.83 28.72
C HIS A 78 -3.82 9.92 29.96
N GLU A 79 -2.70 9.63 30.63
CA GLU A 79 -2.61 8.71 31.78
C GLU A 79 -3.52 9.13 32.97
N ASP A 80 -3.84 10.42 33.06
CA ASP A 80 -4.76 10.96 34.08
C ASP A 80 -6.24 10.58 33.83
N ARG A 81 -6.56 9.91 32.72
CA ARG A 81 -7.92 9.44 32.44
C ARG A 81 -8.10 8.00 32.91
N GLU A 82 -8.96 7.82 33.90
CA GLU A 82 -9.38 6.50 34.37
C GLU A 82 -10.13 5.75 33.24
N ASP A 83 -9.57 4.60 32.84
CA ASP A 83 -10.19 3.49 32.10
C ASP A 83 -10.92 3.86 30.79
N VAL A 84 -10.13 4.24 29.77
CA VAL A 84 -10.61 4.44 28.40
C VAL A 84 -10.46 3.15 27.58
N ASP A 85 -11.17 2.08 27.94
CA ASP A 85 -11.32 0.87 27.09
C ASP A 85 -12.26 1.20 25.91
N VAL A 86 -11.79 2.09 25.04
CA VAL A 86 -12.49 2.61 23.88
C VAL A 86 -11.55 2.58 22.68
N GLU A 87 -11.94 1.84 21.65
CA GLU A 87 -11.18 1.75 20.40
C GLU A 87 -11.44 2.98 19.52
N VAL A 88 -10.38 3.59 18.99
CA VAL A 88 -10.49 4.74 18.10
C VAL A 88 -10.36 4.28 16.65
N VAL A 89 -11.39 4.54 15.86
CA VAL A 89 -11.49 4.10 14.46
C VAL A 89 -11.42 5.32 13.56
N PHE A 90 -10.32 5.47 12.82
CA PHE A 90 -10.16 6.58 11.87
C PHE A 90 -10.76 6.23 10.52
N LEU A 91 -11.68 7.08 10.04
CA LEU A 91 -12.30 6.92 8.73
C LEU A 91 -11.95 8.11 7.83
N HIS A 92 -11.10 7.88 6.84
CA HIS A 92 -10.64 8.89 5.91
C HIS A 92 -10.72 8.40 4.45
N ARG A 93 -10.88 9.32 3.49
CA ARG A 93 -10.97 9.00 2.05
C ARG A 93 -9.61 8.75 1.39
N LYS A 94 -8.56 9.36 1.92
CA LYS A 94 -7.17 9.20 1.45
C LYS A 94 -6.43 8.28 2.40
N GLU A 95 -5.50 7.51 1.84
CA GLU A 95 -4.56 6.71 2.62
C GLU A 95 -3.71 7.60 3.55
N PRO A 96 -3.34 7.09 4.73
CA PRO A 96 -2.44 7.79 5.64
C PRO A 96 -1.08 8.02 4.97
N ASP A 97 -0.42 9.12 5.33
CA ASP A 97 0.99 9.30 4.99
C ASP A 97 1.88 8.41 5.88
N LEU A 98 3.16 8.27 5.52
CA LEU A 98 4.10 7.42 6.26
C LEU A 98 4.26 7.83 7.74
N GLU A 99 4.09 9.12 8.04
CA GLU A 99 4.17 9.64 9.41
C GLU A 99 2.95 9.20 10.24
N LEU A 100 1.74 9.30 9.66
CA LEU A 100 0.53 8.82 10.29
C LEU A 100 0.49 7.29 10.36
N GLU A 101 1.00 6.56 9.37
CA GLU A 101 1.19 5.10 9.45
C GLU A 101 2.13 4.70 10.60
N GLY A 102 3.14 5.51 10.90
CA GLY A 102 4.05 5.26 12.02
C GLY A 102 3.47 5.60 13.40
N LEU A 103 2.39 6.40 13.43
CA LEU A 103 1.70 6.81 14.66
C LEU A 103 0.58 5.85 15.07
N LEU A 104 -0.10 5.24 14.08
CA LEU A 104 -1.20 4.29 14.25
C LEU A 104 -0.70 2.87 14.58
#